data_AF-A0A6G0VZ27-F1
#
_entry.id   AF-A0A6G0VZ27-F1
#
_cell.length_a   1.000
_cell.length_b   1.000
_cell.length_c   1.000
_cell.angle_alpha   90.00
_cell.angle_beta   90.00
_cell.angle_gamma   90.00
#
_symmetry.space_group_name_H-M   'P 1'
#
loop_
_entity.id
_entity.type
_entity.pdbx_description
1 polymer ?
#
loop_
_entity_poly.entity_id
_entity_poly.type
_entity_poly.pdbx_seq_one_letter_code
_entity_poly.pdbx_strand_id
1 'polypeptide(L)'
;MKLKELKKKINWMEKSIDLAVKRYNEIRIFLNLPMDDLYSEIKTSTKPFQLDYMSKQKRQEIERKFTFKETELILPDLRSPMELLNNRIVDHGIRPTYRFLRRNTSGQQFIYNYSCSLFGMYVEGSGTSKYEAKVNTAAEMLRSIIRKQKNRTLSSHIRAFNDRELRDMSPLIKFKVNHVETLNNECVKNLYELPIYTLLSQPKNDYKLENHYSVQCNAMDLVAIGHSNKRSAAKQMAAQNILNLWEKLNSKRISS
;
A
#
# COMPACT_ATOMS: atom_id res chain seq x y z
N MET A 1 -14.28 32.73 -19.11
CA MET A 1 -15.17 32.68 -17.92
C MET A 1 -14.49 32.11 -16.67
N LYS A 2 -13.94 30.89 -16.70
CA LYS A 2 -13.29 30.19 -15.56
C LYS A 2 -12.16 30.95 -14.81
N LEU A 3 -11.32 31.73 -15.50
CA LEU A 3 -10.21 32.49 -14.87
C LEU A 3 -10.72 33.65 -13.99
N LYS A 4 -11.80 34.31 -14.40
CA LYS A 4 -12.41 35.41 -13.64
C LYS A 4 -13.04 34.88 -12.34
N GLU A 5 -13.63 33.68 -12.37
CA GLU A 5 -14.15 33.01 -11.17
C GLU A 5 -13.03 32.59 -10.22
N LEU A 6 -11.91 32.08 -10.74
CA LEU A 6 -10.76 31.70 -9.92
C LEU A 6 -10.16 32.91 -9.19
N LYS A 7 -9.99 34.05 -9.89
CA LYS A 7 -9.52 35.31 -9.28
C LYS A 7 -10.47 35.83 -8.21
N LYS A 8 -11.78 35.72 -8.42
CA LYS A 8 -12.78 36.08 -7.41
C LYS A 8 -12.67 35.20 -6.16
N LYS A 9 -12.43 33.89 -6.33
CA LYS A 9 -12.23 32.97 -5.20
C LYS A 9 -10.95 33.27 -4.41
N ILE A 10 -9.84 33.55 -5.09
CA ILE A 10 -8.57 33.91 -4.43
C ILE A 10 -8.73 35.18 -3.60
N ASN A 11 -9.29 36.24 -4.19
CA ASN A 11 -9.53 37.51 -3.50
C ASN A 11 -10.49 37.35 -2.31
N TRP A 12 -11.49 36.47 -2.42
CA TRP A 12 -12.38 36.14 -1.30
C TRP A 12 -11.65 35.42 -0.16
N MET A 13 -10.73 34.50 -0.48
CA MET A 13 -9.92 33.81 0.53
C MET A 13 -8.95 34.76 1.22
N GLU A 14 -8.26 35.64 0.48
CA GLU A 14 -7.36 36.66 1.04
C GLU A 14 -8.10 37.56 2.04
N LYS A 15 -9.27 38.10 1.64
CA LYS A 15 -10.12 38.89 2.54
C LYS A 15 -10.58 38.13 3.78
N SER A 16 -10.84 36.83 3.64
CA SER A 16 -11.29 35.99 4.76
C SER A 16 -10.16 35.75 5.77
N ILE A 17 -8.93 35.59 5.27
CA ILE A 17 -7.72 35.47 6.11
C ILE A 17 -7.49 36.78 6.87
N ASP A 18 -7.54 37.92 6.19
CA ASP A 18 -7.37 39.24 6.81
C ASP A 18 -8.40 39.47 7.92
N LEU A 19 -9.66 39.09 7.67
CA LEU A 19 -10.74 39.24 8.66
C LEU A 19 -10.52 38.32 9.88
N ALA A 20 -10.03 37.10 9.67
CA ALA A 20 -9.72 36.17 10.74
C ALA A 20 -8.55 36.66 11.61
N VAL A 21 -7.50 37.18 10.98
CA VAL A 21 -6.35 37.80 11.68
C VAL A 21 -6.79 39.02 12.48
N LYS A 22 -7.63 39.88 11.91
CA LYS A 22 -8.17 41.04 12.60
C LYS A 22 -8.98 40.65 13.84
N ARG A 23 -9.89 39.68 13.72
CA ARG A 23 -10.69 39.17 14.86
C ARG A 23 -9.81 38.54 15.93
N TYR A 24 -8.80 37.78 15.54
CA TYR A 24 -7.83 37.22 16.48
C TYR A 24 -7.15 38.32 17.30
N ASN A 25 -6.69 39.38 16.64
CA ASN A 25 -6.04 40.50 17.31
C ASN A 25 -7.00 41.27 18.25
N GLU A 26 -8.25 41.47 17.85
CA GLU A 26 -9.27 42.10 18.70
C GLU A 26 -9.57 41.26 19.96
N ILE A 27 -9.76 39.95 19.79
CA ILE A 27 -10.00 39.01 20.91
C ILE A 27 -8.76 38.96 21.82
N ARG A 28 -7.57 38.98 21.23
CA ARG A 28 -6.32 38.96 21.98
C ARG A 28 -6.17 40.20 22.88
N ILE A 29 -6.48 41.39 22.36
CA ILE A 29 -6.49 42.63 23.13
C ILE A 29 -7.54 42.53 24.25
N PHE A 30 -8.74 42.04 23.95
CA PHE A 30 -9.80 41.86 24.94
C PHE A 30 -9.40 40.90 26.08
N LEU A 31 -8.68 39.82 25.75
CA LEU A 31 -8.22 38.80 26.71
C LEU A 31 -6.87 39.14 27.37
N ASN A 32 -6.28 40.30 27.04
CA ASN A 32 -5.00 40.78 27.57
C ASN A 32 -3.84 39.77 27.42
N LEU A 33 -3.82 39.04 26.30
CA LEU A 33 -2.83 38.00 26.03
C LEU A 33 -1.50 38.59 25.51
N PRO A 34 -0.34 38.15 26.01
CA PRO A 34 0.97 38.64 25.59
C PRO A 34 1.20 38.44 24.08
N MET A 35 2.02 39.32 23.49
CA MET A 35 2.50 39.18 22.11
C MET A 35 3.58 38.11 22.15
N ASP A 36 3.21 36.84 22.31
CA ASP A 36 4.19 35.78 22.15
C ASP A 36 4.49 35.70 20.66
N ASP A 37 5.64 36.26 20.30
CA ASP A 37 6.27 36.13 19.00
C ASP A 37 6.61 34.65 18.82
N LEU A 38 5.63 33.86 18.39
CA LEU A 38 5.65 32.39 18.29
C LEU A 38 6.76 31.86 17.35
N TYR A 39 7.60 32.73 16.78
CA TYR A 39 8.71 32.41 15.89
C TYR A 39 9.92 33.35 16.02
N SER A 40 10.28 33.77 17.24
CA SER A 40 11.55 34.52 17.44
C SER A 40 12.80 33.74 17.01
N GLU A 41 12.70 32.41 16.86
CA GLU A 41 13.77 31.50 16.39
C GLU A 41 13.92 31.42 14.86
N ILE A 42 12.99 31.98 14.06
CA ILE A 42 13.13 32.05 12.59
C ILE A 42 13.71 33.40 12.18
N LYS A 43 14.84 33.79 12.76
CA LYS A 43 15.78 34.75 12.16
C LYS A 43 16.86 33.99 11.38
N THR A 44 16.47 33.00 10.58
CA THR A 44 17.34 32.59 9.48
C THR A 44 17.28 33.68 8.43
N SER A 45 18.43 34.31 8.14
CA SER A 45 18.70 35.00 6.89
C SER A 45 18.41 34.02 5.75
N THR A 46 17.14 33.94 5.37
CA THR A 46 16.68 33.18 4.23
C THR A 46 16.56 34.23 3.15
N LYS A 47 17.39 34.09 2.11
CA LYS A 47 17.23 34.86 0.88
C LYS A 47 15.73 34.85 0.55
N PRO A 48 15.14 36.03 0.26
CA PRO A 48 13.71 36.12 -0.02
C PRO A 48 13.34 35.08 -1.07
N PHE A 49 12.23 34.38 -0.85
CA PHE A 49 11.73 33.37 -1.76
C PHE A 49 11.51 34.05 -3.13
N GLN A 50 12.46 33.87 -4.04
CA GLN A 50 12.26 34.21 -5.44
C GLN A 50 11.27 33.19 -5.97
N LEU A 51 10.04 33.64 -6.19
CA LEU A 51 9.13 32.90 -7.04
C LEU A 51 9.81 32.84 -8.41
N ASP A 52 10.44 31.70 -8.72
CA ASP A 52 10.84 31.36 -10.08
C ASP A 52 9.55 31.20 -10.89
N TYR A 53 9.00 32.32 -11.33
CA TYR A 53 7.92 32.35 -12.29
C TYR A 53 8.47 31.81 -13.60
N MET A 54 8.39 30.50 -13.74
CA MET A 54 8.61 29.81 -14.99
C MET A 54 7.48 30.21 -15.94
N SER A 55 7.81 31.04 -16.94
CA SER A 55 6.86 31.45 -17.96
C SER A 55 6.23 30.22 -18.63
N LYS A 56 4.97 30.32 -19.08
CA LYS A 56 4.30 29.23 -19.80
C LYS A 56 5.12 28.70 -20.97
N GLN A 57 5.90 29.56 -21.63
CA GLN A 57 6.81 29.17 -22.70
C GLN A 57 7.96 28.31 -22.18
N LYS A 58 8.62 28.71 -21.09
CA LYS A 58 9.71 27.92 -20.47
C LYS A 58 9.20 26.59 -19.91
N ARG A 59 7.95 26.56 -19.43
CA ARG A 59 7.26 25.33 -18.99
C ARG A 59 6.92 24.41 -20.17
N GLN A 60 6.45 24.97 -21.30
CA GLN A 60 6.23 24.21 -22.55
C GLN A 60 7.54 23.76 -23.19
N GLU A 61 8.62 24.50 -23.04
CA GLU A 61 9.94 24.13 -23.54
C GLU A 61 10.57 23.01 -22.70
N ILE A 62 10.35 23.02 -21.39
CA ILE A 62 10.67 21.89 -20.51
C ILE A 62 9.75 20.71 -20.82
N GLU A 63 8.45 20.88 -20.95
CA GLU A 63 7.53 19.81 -21.35
C GLU A 63 7.86 19.26 -22.75
N ARG A 64 8.41 20.06 -23.66
CA ARG A 64 8.91 19.60 -24.97
C ARG A 64 10.30 18.94 -24.91
N LYS A 65 11.15 19.34 -23.95
CA LYS A 65 12.42 18.65 -23.65
C LYS A 65 12.18 17.35 -22.87
N PHE A 66 11.08 17.26 -22.13
CA PHE A 66 10.62 16.11 -21.34
C PHE A 66 9.48 15.32 -22.00
N THR A 67 9.02 15.69 -23.22
CA THR A 67 8.40 14.73 -24.15
C THR A 67 9.50 13.76 -24.56
N PHE A 68 9.77 12.87 -23.64
CA PHE A 68 10.56 11.67 -23.81
C PHE A 68 9.96 10.95 -25.01
N LYS A 69 10.75 10.85 -26.08
CA LYS A 69 10.56 10.08 -27.31
C LYS A 69 9.40 9.07 -27.21
N GLU A 70 8.20 9.51 -27.56
CA GLU A 70 7.01 8.65 -27.55
C GLU A 70 7.01 7.65 -28.73
N THR A 71 8.02 7.71 -29.60
CA THR A 71 8.09 6.92 -30.84
C THR A 71 9.36 6.09 -31.03
N GLU A 72 10.26 5.98 -30.04
CA GLU A 72 11.43 5.11 -30.21
C GLU A 72 11.66 4.22 -28.99
N LEU A 73 11.45 2.92 -29.24
CA LEU A 73 11.89 1.74 -28.49
C LEU A 73 10.90 1.20 -27.44
N ILE A 74 10.08 0.28 -27.95
CA ILE A 74 9.66 -0.94 -27.26
C ILE A 74 10.83 -1.49 -26.43
N LEU A 75 10.74 -1.36 -25.10
CA LEU A 75 11.27 -2.28 -24.09
C LEU A 75 10.54 -1.97 -22.75
N PRO A 76 9.94 -2.95 -22.07
CA PRO A 76 8.98 -2.72 -20.99
C PRO A 76 9.70 -2.46 -19.67
N ASP A 77 9.58 -1.26 -19.11
CA ASP A 77 10.03 -1.01 -17.75
C ASP A 77 8.92 -1.49 -16.79
N LEU A 78 9.11 -2.66 -16.17
CA LEU A 78 8.19 -3.31 -15.22
C LEU A 78 8.18 -2.64 -13.84
N ARG A 79 8.58 -1.36 -13.73
CA ARG A 79 8.99 -0.76 -12.43
C ARG A 79 7.85 -0.48 -11.47
N SER A 80 6.60 -0.42 -11.93
CA SER A 80 5.44 -0.18 -11.04
C SER A 80 4.33 -1.23 -11.19
N PRO A 81 3.78 -1.75 -10.08
CA PRO A 81 2.56 -2.56 -10.08
C PRO A 81 1.40 -1.93 -10.87
N MET A 82 1.33 -0.60 -10.97
CA MET A 82 0.30 0.09 -11.74
C MET A 82 0.47 -0.10 -13.26
N GLU A 83 1.70 0.03 -13.77
CA GLU A 83 2.00 -0.14 -15.20
C GLU A 83 1.83 -1.59 -15.61
N LEU A 84 2.30 -2.50 -14.77
CA LEU A 84 2.14 -3.92 -14.98
C LEU A 84 0.67 -4.33 -15.02
N LEU A 85 -0.18 -3.76 -14.16
CA LEU A 85 -1.62 -3.99 -14.22
C LEU A 85 -2.23 -3.50 -15.54
N ASN A 86 -1.85 -2.30 -16.01
CA ASN A 86 -2.32 -1.78 -17.29
C ASN A 86 -1.91 -2.66 -18.46
N ASN A 87 -0.67 -3.17 -18.45
CA ASN A 87 -0.15 -4.04 -19.51
C ASN A 87 -0.84 -5.40 -19.60
N ARG A 88 -1.63 -5.80 -18.59
CA ARG A 88 -2.38 -7.07 -18.60
C ARG A 88 -3.75 -6.97 -19.24
N ILE A 89 -4.23 -5.77 -19.51
CA ILE A 89 -5.55 -5.58 -20.09
C ILE A 89 -5.43 -5.77 -21.59
N VAL A 90 -6.20 -6.72 -22.13
CA VAL A 90 -6.22 -7.03 -23.57
C VAL A 90 -7.26 -6.18 -24.29
N ASP A 91 -8.38 -5.89 -23.63
CA ASP A 91 -9.47 -5.10 -24.19
C ASP A 91 -9.26 -3.60 -23.92
N HIS A 92 -9.12 -2.82 -24.99
CA HIS A 92 -8.88 -1.38 -24.93
C HIS A 92 -10.00 -0.57 -24.23
N GLY A 93 -11.20 -1.14 -24.08
CA GLY A 93 -12.31 -0.54 -23.35
C GLY A 93 -12.26 -0.73 -21.83
N ILE A 94 -11.40 -1.62 -21.33
CA ILE A 94 -11.31 -1.96 -19.91
C ILE A 94 -10.08 -1.28 -19.31
N ARG A 95 -10.23 -0.56 -18.18
CA ARG A 95 -9.11 0.09 -17.49
C ARG A 95 -9.25 -0.01 -15.97
N PRO A 96 -8.15 -0.09 -15.20
CA PRO A 96 -8.24 -0.10 -13.75
C PRO A 96 -8.67 1.28 -13.27
N THR A 97 -9.76 1.33 -12.52
CA THR A 97 -10.29 2.58 -11.98
C THR A 97 -9.91 2.71 -10.52
N TYR A 98 -9.06 3.68 -10.21
CA TYR A 98 -8.64 3.96 -8.84
C TYR A 98 -9.52 5.03 -8.20
N ARG A 99 -10.12 4.71 -7.06
CA ARG A 99 -10.95 5.66 -6.30
C ARG A 99 -10.38 5.88 -4.91
N PHE A 100 -10.17 7.14 -4.55
CA PHE A 100 -9.82 7.50 -3.18
C PHE A 100 -11.02 7.22 -2.26
N LEU A 101 -10.79 6.47 -1.19
CA LEU A 101 -11.83 6.10 -0.24
C LEU A 101 -11.83 7.04 0.95
N ARG A 102 -10.73 7.05 1.71
CA ARG A 102 -10.61 7.84 2.94
C ARG A 102 -9.16 8.05 3.34
N ARG A 103 -8.93 9.07 4.15
CA ARG A 103 -7.67 9.31 4.86
C ARG A 103 -7.92 9.07 6.34
N ASN A 104 -7.18 8.15 6.93
CA ASN A 104 -7.17 7.92 8.37
C ASN A 104 -5.88 8.51 8.96
N THR A 105 -5.93 8.85 10.24
CA THR A 105 -4.75 9.24 11.01
C THR A 105 -4.48 8.11 12.00
N SER A 106 -3.30 7.51 11.95
CA SER A 106 -2.86 6.49 12.91
C SER A 106 -1.64 7.03 13.62
N GLY A 107 -1.83 7.62 14.81
CA GLY A 107 -0.80 8.39 15.49
C GLY A 107 -0.38 9.62 14.67
N GLN A 108 0.92 9.78 14.42
CA GLN A 108 1.49 10.90 13.64
C GLN A 108 1.50 10.66 12.12
N GLN A 109 1.04 9.51 11.61
CA GLN A 109 1.09 9.17 10.19
C GLN A 109 -0.29 9.18 9.52
N PHE A 110 -0.35 9.73 8.32
CA PHE A 110 -1.53 9.66 7.46
C PHE A 110 -1.56 8.32 6.72
N ILE A 111 -2.72 7.66 6.73
CA ILE A 111 -2.98 6.45 5.95
C ILE A 111 -4.02 6.78 4.90
N TYR A 112 -3.62 6.74 3.63
CA TYR A 112 -4.50 6.93 2.49
C TYR A 112 -5.03 5.58 2.05
N ASN A 113 -6.35 5.47 1.85
CA ASN A 113 -7.01 4.27 1.36
C ASN A 113 -7.52 4.52 -0.06
N TYR A 114 -7.23 3.59 -0.95
CA TYR A 114 -7.71 3.56 -2.32
C TYR A 114 -8.40 2.25 -2.60
N SER A 115 -9.37 2.27 -3.50
CA SER A 115 -9.88 1.08 -4.17
C SER A 115 -9.43 1.06 -5.62
N CYS A 116 -9.33 -0.14 -6.19
CA CYS A 116 -9.17 -0.37 -7.61
C CYS A 116 -10.29 -1.30 -8.08
N SER A 117 -11.01 -0.87 -9.12
CA SER A 117 -12.01 -1.68 -9.80
C SER A 117 -11.52 -2.03 -11.20
N LEU A 118 -11.60 -3.32 -11.56
CA LEU A 118 -11.19 -3.81 -12.88
C LEU A 118 -12.08 -4.99 -13.28
N PHE A 119 -12.88 -4.84 -14.33
CA PHE A 119 -13.72 -5.91 -14.89
C PHE A 119 -14.48 -6.75 -13.83
N GLY A 120 -15.27 -6.07 -12.99
CA GLY A 120 -16.03 -6.71 -11.90
C GLY A 120 -15.20 -7.16 -10.69
N MET A 121 -13.87 -7.00 -10.72
CA MET A 121 -13.00 -7.20 -9.57
C MET A 121 -12.90 -5.91 -8.77
N TYR A 122 -12.84 -6.04 -7.44
CA TYR A 122 -12.67 -4.93 -6.51
C TYR A 122 -11.62 -5.29 -5.48
N VAL A 123 -10.68 -4.38 -5.24
CA VAL A 123 -9.67 -4.49 -4.18
C VAL A 123 -9.48 -3.15 -3.51
N GLU A 124 -9.00 -3.18 -2.27
CA GLU A 124 -8.60 -1.99 -1.52
C GLU A 124 -7.14 -2.11 -1.12
N GLY A 125 -6.46 -0.97 -1.10
CA GLY A 125 -5.08 -0.86 -0.62
C GLY A 125 -4.88 0.43 0.15
N SER A 126 -3.85 0.42 1.00
CA SER A 126 -3.50 1.55 1.85
C SER A 126 -2.01 1.88 1.76
N GLY A 127 -1.65 3.13 2.04
CA GLY A 127 -0.26 3.59 2.07
C GLY A 127 -0.10 4.89 2.85
N THR A 128 1.13 5.23 3.19
CA THR A 128 1.46 6.47 3.93
C THR A 128 1.39 7.72 3.05
N SER A 129 1.41 7.53 1.73
CA SER A 129 1.13 8.56 0.73
C SER A 129 0.02 8.14 -0.24
N LYS A 130 -0.59 9.11 -0.94
CA LYS A 130 -1.59 8.81 -1.99
C LYS A 130 -1.01 7.95 -3.12
N TYR A 131 0.25 8.19 -3.48
CA TYR A 131 0.94 7.44 -4.52
C TYR A 131 1.19 6.00 -4.07
N GLU A 132 1.77 5.82 -2.88
CA GLU A 132 2.01 4.51 -2.30
C GLU A 132 0.71 3.71 -2.13
N ALA A 133 -0.36 4.35 -1.67
CA ALA A 133 -1.67 3.71 -1.55
C ALA A 133 -2.19 3.19 -2.90
N LYS A 134 -2.03 3.95 -3.98
CA LYS A 134 -2.39 3.50 -5.34
C LYS A 134 -1.54 2.33 -5.81
N VAL A 135 -0.23 2.40 -5.60
CA VAL A 135 0.71 1.32 -5.94
C VAL A 135 0.37 0.03 -5.18
N ASN A 136 0.12 0.13 -3.87
CA ASN A 136 -0.27 -1.00 -3.05
C ASN A 136 -1.62 -1.58 -3.48
N THR A 137 -2.58 -0.73 -3.85
CA THR A 137 -3.88 -1.16 -4.39
C THR A 137 -3.71 -1.90 -5.73
N ALA A 138 -2.82 -1.43 -6.60
CA ALA A 138 -2.50 -2.10 -7.86
C ALA A 138 -1.88 -3.49 -7.61
N ALA A 139 -0.97 -3.59 -6.65
CA ALA A 139 -0.39 -4.87 -6.24
C ALA A 139 -1.47 -5.86 -5.73
N GLU A 140 -2.44 -5.39 -4.94
CA GLU A 140 -3.58 -6.22 -4.53
C GLU A 140 -4.42 -6.71 -5.71
N MET A 141 -4.63 -5.86 -6.73
CA MET A 141 -5.36 -6.26 -7.93
C MET A 141 -4.62 -7.35 -8.70
N LEU A 142 -3.30 -7.20 -8.87
CA LEU A 142 -2.45 -8.22 -9.49
C LEU A 142 -2.51 -9.55 -8.73
N ARG A 143 -2.50 -9.53 -7.38
CA ARG A 143 -2.69 -10.75 -6.55
C ARG A 143 -4.04 -11.40 -6.83
N SER A 144 -5.11 -10.60 -6.94
CA SER A 144 -6.45 -11.08 -7.25
C SER A 144 -6.53 -11.73 -8.63
N ILE A 145 -5.85 -11.16 -9.63
CA ILE A 145 -5.73 -11.73 -10.99
C ILE A 145 -5.05 -13.10 -10.93
N ILE A 146 -3.90 -13.20 -10.24
CA ILE A 146 -3.15 -14.44 -10.10
C ILE A 146 -4.00 -15.51 -9.39
N ARG A 147 -4.76 -15.13 -8.35
CA ARG A 147 -5.65 -16.06 -7.65
C ARG A 147 -6.76 -16.58 -8.56
N LYS A 148 -7.39 -15.71 -9.35
CA LYS A 148 -8.40 -16.11 -10.34
C LYS A 148 -7.82 -16.99 -11.43
N GLN A 149 -6.60 -16.73 -11.88
CA GLN A 149 -5.88 -17.57 -12.83
C GLN A 149 -5.67 -18.98 -12.27
N LYS A 150 -5.15 -19.11 -11.04
CA LYS A 150 -4.97 -20.41 -10.36
C LYS A 150 -6.31 -21.17 -10.24
N ASN A 151 -7.40 -20.45 -9.98
CA ASN A 151 -8.74 -21.01 -9.86
C ASN A 151 -9.47 -21.18 -11.20
N ARG A 152 -8.81 -20.94 -12.35
CA ARG A 152 -9.41 -21.01 -13.70
C ARG A 152 -10.69 -20.16 -13.88
N THR A 153 -10.76 -19.02 -13.18
CA THR A 153 -11.90 -18.06 -13.20
C THR A 153 -11.46 -16.67 -13.65
N LEU A 154 -10.29 -16.56 -14.30
CA LEU A 154 -9.82 -15.31 -14.86
C LEU A 154 -10.56 -15.01 -16.18
N SER A 155 -11.00 -13.78 -16.33
CA SER A 155 -11.64 -13.30 -17.56
C SER A 155 -10.66 -13.26 -18.73
N SER A 156 -11.12 -13.58 -19.93
CA SER A 156 -10.35 -13.49 -21.19
C SER A 156 -9.92 -12.07 -21.53
N HIS A 157 -10.58 -11.04 -20.98
CA HIS A 157 -10.19 -9.64 -21.16
C HIS A 157 -8.90 -9.27 -20.41
N ILE A 158 -8.40 -10.15 -19.54
CA ILE A 158 -7.17 -9.99 -18.78
C ILE A 158 -6.19 -11.10 -19.17
N ARG A 159 -5.01 -10.73 -19.66
CA ARG A 159 -3.95 -11.66 -20.03
C ARG A 159 -3.40 -12.37 -18.79
N ALA A 160 -3.43 -13.70 -18.80
CA ALA A 160 -2.81 -14.53 -17.78
C ALA A 160 -1.28 -14.32 -17.71
N PHE A 161 -0.72 -14.57 -16.54
CA PHE A 161 0.73 -14.59 -16.32
C PHE A 161 1.32 -15.93 -16.71
N ASN A 162 2.46 -15.93 -17.38
CA ASN A 162 3.27 -17.14 -17.53
C ASN A 162 4.20 -17.34 -16.31
N ASP A 163 4.79 -18.54 -16.18
CA ASP A 163 5.62 -18.89 -15.01
C ASP A 163 6.87 -18.02 -14.86
N ARG A 164 7.43 -17.53 -15.97
CA ARG A 164 8.59 -16.63 -15.95
C ARG A 164 8.20 -15.27 -15.37
N GLU A 165 7.10 -14.70 -15.86
CA GLU A 165 6.55 -13.43 -15.38
C GLU A 165 6.13 -13.49 -13.91
N LEU A 166 5.60 -14.62 -13.45
CA LEU A 166 5.27 -14.82 -12.03
C LEU A 166 6.51 -14.78 -11.13
N ARG A 167 7.64 -15.34 -11.58
CA ARG A 167 8.92 -15.28 -10.85
C ARG A 167 9.47 -13.85 -10.81
N ASP A 168 9.47 -13.16 -11.94
CA ASP A 168 10.00 -11.79 -12.07
C ASP A 168 9.16 -10.75 -11.30
N MET A 169 7.89 -11.07 -11.05
CA MET A 169 6.92 -10.26 -10.28
C MET A 169 7.05 -10.36 -8.76
N SER A 170 7.71 -11.43 -8.27
CA SER A 170 7.85 -11.69 -6.84
C SER A 170 8.43 -10.54 -5.99
N PRO A 171 9.37 -9.71 -6.46
CA PRO A 171 9.83 -8.55 -5.69
C PRO A 171 8.87 -7.35 -5.75
N LEU A 172 8.08 -7.19 -6.81
CA LEU A 172 7.17 -6.05 -7.02
C LEU A 172 5.87 -6.19 -6.23
N ILE A 173 5.42 -7.43 -6.07
CA ILE A 173 4.25 -7.77 -5.29
C ILE A 173 4.79 -8.44 -4.03
N LYS A 174 4.71 -7.77 -2.88
CA LYS A 174 4.91 -8.44 -1.57
C LYS A 174 3.84 -9.51 -1.42
N PHE A 175 4.02 -10.69 -2.01
CA PHE A 175 3.12 -11.80 -1.79
C PHE A 175 3.10 -12.03 -0.28
N LYS A 176 1.92 -12.03 0.32
CA LYS A 176 1.79 -12.44 1.71
C LYS A 176 2.32 -13.87 1.74
N VAL A 177 3.51 -14.06 2.30
CA VAL A 177 4.23 -15.34 2.24
C VAL A 177 3.27 -16.41 2.73
N ASN A 178 3.01 -17.40 1.90
CA ASN A 178 2.15 -18.50 2.25
C ASN A 178 2.98 -19.50 3.05
N HIS A 179 3.21 -19.20 4.33
CA HIS A 179 4.01 -20.01 5.23
C HIS A 179 3.53 -21.47 5.29
N VAL A 180 2.24 -21.73 5.06
CA VAL A 180 1.71 -23.09 4.95
C VAL A 180 2.28 -23.83 3.74
N GLU A 181 2.30 -23.18 2.57
CA GLU A 181 2.88 -23.77 1.34
C GLU A 181 4.39 -23.86 1.42
N THR A 182 5.06 -22.85 1.99
CA THR A 182 6.50 -22.88 2.25
C THR A 182 6.87 -24.05 3.15
N LEU A 183 6.17 -24.24 4.28
CA LEU A 183 6.41 -25.36 5.18
C LEU A 183 6.14 -26.71 4.49
N ASN A 184 5.08 -26.80 3.69
CA ASN A 184 4.78 -28.01 2.94
C ASN A 184 5.92 -28.40 1.98
N ASN A 185 6.43 -27.42 1.23
CA ASN A 185 7.54 -27.64 0.30
C ASN A 185 8.82 -28.03 1.03
N GLU A 186 9.11 -27.43 2.18
CA GLU A 186 10.26 -27.81 3.01
C GLU A 186 10.09 -29.22 3.60
N CYS A 187 8.89 -29.66 3.97
CA CYS A 187 8.66 -31.03 4.44
C CYS A 187 8.98 -32.04 3.34
N VAL A 188 8.44 -31.82 2.14
CA VAL A 188 8.70 -32.66 0.96
C VAL A 188 10.18 -32.70 0.62
N LYS A 189 10.84 -31.53 0.61
CA LYS A 189 12.26 -31.39 0.27
C LYS A 189 13.17 -32.15 1.24
N ASN A 190 12.84 -32.15 2.52
CA ASN A 190 13.62 -32.80 3.57
C ASN A 190 13.08 -34.21 3.90
N LEU A 191 12.23 -34.79 3.06
CA LEU A 191 11.65 -36.14 3.19
C LEU A 191 10.87 -36.38 4.51
N TYR A 192 10.23 -35.33 5.04
CA TYR A 192 9.30 -35.42 6.16
C TYR A 192 7.86 -35.61 5.70
N GLU A 193 7.02 -36.12 6.61
CA GLU A 193 5.58 -36.13 6.45
C GLU A 193 5.00 -34.71 6.31
N LEU A 194 3.85 -34.61 5.64
CA LEU A 194 3.20 -33.33 5.39
C LEU A 194 2.68 -32.71 6.70
N PRO A 195 2.64 -31.36 6.81
CA PRO A 195 2.22 -30.68 8.05
C PRO A 195 0.77 -30.98 8.45
N ILE A 196 0.57 -31.36 9.71
CA ILE A 196 -0.75 -31.62 10.29
C ILE A 196 -1.18 -30.39 11.10
N TYR A 197 -2.41 -29.90 10.84
CA TYR A 197 -2.96 -28.72 11.51
C TYR A 197 -4.20 -29.07 12.34
N THR A 198 -4.16 -28.77 13.64
CA THR A 198 -5.25 -29.04 14.58
C THR A 198 -5.80 -27.72 15.12
N LEU A 199 -7.13 -27.55 15.09
CA LEU A 199 -7.79 -26.38 15.70
C LEU A 199 -7.96 -26.63 17.20
N LEU A 200 -7.34 -25.81 18.03
CA LEU A 200 -7.38 -25.93 19.49
C LEU A 200 -8.48 -25.07 20.12
N SER A 201 -8.65 -23.84 19.63
CA SER A 201 -9.66 -22.91 20.14
C SER A 201 -10.29 -22.10 19.02
N GLN A 202 -11.55 -21.72 19.22
CA GLN A 202 -12.29 -20.80 18.36
C GLN A 202 -13.03 -19.78 19.23
N PRO A 203 -13.26 -18.55 18.72
CA PRO A 203 -14.05 -17.54 19.41
C PRO A 203 -15.40 -18.10 19.86
N LYS A 204 -15.72 -17.97 21.15
CA LYS A 204 -17.10 -18.12 21.64
C LYS A 204 -17.74 -16.74 21.57
N ASN A 205 -19.03 -16.64 21.21
CA ASN A 205 -19.76 -15.36 21.04
C ASN A 205 -19.91 -14.51 22.32
N ASP A 206 -19.08 -14.73 23.33
CA ASP A 206 -19.06 -13.95 24.57
C ASP A 206 -18.24 -12.68 24.36
N TYR A 207 -18.71 -11.56 24.90
CA TYR A 207 -18.12 -10.21 24.79
C TYR A 207 -16.74 -10.05 25.47
N LYS A 208 -15.97 -11.12 25.66
CA LYS A 208 -14.61 -11.08 26.24
C LYS A 208 -13.55 -10.81 25.16
N LEU A 209 -12.57 -9.98 25.51
CA LEU A 209 -11.52 -9.48 24.62
C LEU A 209 -10.58 -10.58 24.04
N GLU A 210 -10.53 -11.77 24.61
CA GLU A 210 -9.55 -12.83 24.27
C GLU A 210 -10.06 -13.86 23.24
N ASN A 211 -11.01 -13.48 22.40
CA ASN A 211 -11.59 -14.36 21.39
C ASN A 211 -10.70 -14.51 20.14
N HIS A 212 -9.71 -15.40 20.21
CA HIS A 212 -8.86 -15.73 19.08
C HIS A 212 -8.92 -17.22 18.71
N TYR A 213 -8.72 -17.50 17.43
CA TYR A 213 -8.45 -18.84 16.93
C TYR A 213 -7.03 -19.25 17.32
N SER A 214 -6.89 -20.45 17.86
CA SER A 214 -5.59 -21.08 18.11
C SER A 214 -5.49 -22.34 17.26
N VAL A 215 -4.46 -22.40 16.41
CA VAL A 215 -4.19 -23.54 15.53
C VAL A 215 -2.81 -24.09 15.87
N GLN A 216 -2.73 -25.38 16.18
CA GLN A 216 -1.48 -26.11 16.32
C GLN A 216 -1.04 -26.66 14.97
N CYS A 217 0.26 -26.63 14.70
CA CYS A 217 0.91 -27.26 13.56
C CYS A 217 1.94 -28.26 14.09
N ASN A 218 1.88 -29.50 13.59
CA ASN A 218 2.87 -30.55 13.82
C ASN A 218 3.55 -30.86 12.49
N ALA A 219 4.87 -30.67 12.41
CA ALA A 219 5.67 -30.96 11.22
C ALA A 219 7.16 -31.03 11.57
N MET A 220 7.93 -31.88 10.87
CA MET A 220 9.39 -32.01 11.05
C MET A 220 9.82 -32.27 12.51
N ASP A 221 9.06 -33.10 13.23
CA ASP A 221 9.25 -33.36 14.68
C ASP A 221 9.13 -32.11 15.57
N LEU A 222 8.55 -31.02 15.04
CA LEU A 222 8.31 -29.78 15.74
C LEU A 222 6.80 -29.55 15.92
N VAL A 223 6.49 -28.85 17.01
CA VAL A 223 5.12 -28.43 17.34
C VAL A 223 5.13 -26.93 17.59
N ALA A 224 4.21 -26.21 16.96
CA ALA A 224 4.03 -24.79 17.18
C ALA A 224 2.55 -24.39 17.10
N ILE A 225 2.19 -23.34 17.85
CA ILE A 225 0.83 -22.81 17.89
C ILE A 225 0.83 -21.39 17.30
N GLY A 226 -0.19 -21.09 16.51
CA GLY A 226 -0.46 -19.75 16.00
C GLY A 226 -1.81 -19.23 16.50
N HIS A 227 -1.83 -17.97 16.94
CA HIS A 227 -2.99 -17.31 17.52
C HIS A 227 -3.44 -16.15 16.63
N SER A 228 -4.73 -16.04 16.30
CA SER A 228 -5.24 -14.92 15.50
C SER A 228 -6.74 -14.72 15.61
N ASN A 229 -7.22 -13.52 15.31
CA ASN A 229 -8.65 -13.27 15.12
C ASN A 229 -9.26 -13.95 13.87
N LYS A 230 -8.45 -14.54 12.99
CA LYS A 230 -8.90 -15.32 11.83
C LYS A 230 -8.25 -16.71 11.80
N ARG A 231 -9.04 -17.76 11.61
CA ARG A 231 -8.55 -19.16 11.50
C ARG A 231 -7.44 -19.32 10.47
N SER A 232 -7.57 -18.71 9.29
CA SER A 232 -6.56 -18.78 8.23
C SER A 232 -5.25 -18.10 8.62
N ALA A 233 -5.31 -16.99 9.36
CA ALA A 233 -4.12 -16.28 9.83
C ALA A 233 -3.44 -17.01 11.00
N ALA A 234 -4.22 -17.62 11.90
CA ALA A 234 -3.70 -18.51 12.95
C ALA A 234 -2.93 -19.70 12.34
N LYS A 235 -3.47 -20.31 11.29
CA LYS A 235 -2.81 -21.39 10.53
C LYS A 235 -1.49 -20.93 9.89
N GLN A 236 -1.45 -19.74 9.29
CA GLN A 236 -0.23 -19.17 8.71
C GLN A 236 0.84 -18.90 9.78
N MET A 237 0.46 -18.36 10.94
CA MET A 237 1.39 -18.14 12.05
C MET A 237 1.94 -19.44 12.62
N ALA A 238 1.10 -20.47 12.76
CA ALA A 238 1.56 -21.78 13.23
C ALA A 238 2.64 -22.36 12.29
N ALA A 239 2.42 -22.26 10.97
CA ALA A 239 3.39 -22.71 9.97
C ALA A 239 4.69 -21.89 10.00
N GLN A 240 4.58 -20.57 10.15
CA GLN A 240 5.74 -19.68 10.25
C GLN A 240 6.58 -19.99 11.50
N ASN A 241 5.94 -20.30 12.63
CA ASN A 241 6.63 -20.65 13.85
C ASN A 241 7.44 -21.95 13.71
N ILE A 242 6.92 -22.97 13.02
CA ILE A 242 7.69 -24.18 12.71
C ILE A 242 8.92 -23.85 11.86
N LEU A 243 8.75 -23.08 10.78
CA LEU A 243 9.87 -22.69 9.91
C LEU A 243 10.98 -21.97 10.69
N ASN A 244 10.61 -21.02 11.55
CA ASN A 244 11.55 -20.29 12.40
C ASN A 244 12.28 -21.21 13.40
N LEU A 245 11.59 -22.21 13.97
CA LEU A 245 12.19 -23.19 14.88
C LEU A 245 13.17 -24.10 14.13
N TRP A 246 12.78 -24.56 12.94
CA TRP A 246 13.60 -25.39 12.07
C TRP A 246 14.89 -24.68 11.65
N GLU A 247 14.81 -23.41 11.23
CA GLU A 247 15.98 -22.59 10.89
C GLU A 247 16.94 -22.44 12.08
N LYS A 248 16.42 -22.22 13.28
CA LYS A 248 17.22 -22.10 14.51
C LYS A 248 17.93 -23.40 14.89
N LEU A 249 17.32 -24.55 14.64
CA LEU A 249 17.93 -25.85 14.93
C LEU A 249 19.05 -26.17 13.93
N ASN A 250 18.83 -25.86 12.65
CA ASN A 250 19.82 -26.10 11.62
C ASN A 250 20.99 -25.12 11.66
N SER A 251 20.78 -23.87 12.06
CA SER A 251 21.89 -22.91 12.23
C SER A 251 22.83 -23.32 13.37
N LYS A 252 22.32 -23.92 14.46
CA LYS A 252 23.15 -24.44 15.55
C LYS A 252 23.98 -25.67 15.16
N ARG A 253 23.47 -26.52 14.25
CA ARG A 253 24.18 -27.72 13.77
C ARG A 253 25.39 -27.41 12.87
N ILE A 254 25.45 -26.21 12.27
CA ILE A 254 26.55 -25.81 11.37
C ILE A 254 27.70 -25.15 12.15
N SER A 255 27.43 -24.65 13.36
CA SER A 255 28.40 -24.00 14.25
C SER A 255 28.97 -24.92 15.34
N SER A 256 28.67 -26.22 15.29
CA SER A 256 29.14 -27.26 16.22
C SER A 256 29.95 -28.29 15.45
#